data_AF-A0AA38I6N7-F1
#
_entry.id   AF-A0AA38I6N7-F1
#
_cell.length_a   1.000
_cell.length_b   1.000
_cell.length_c   1.000
_cell.angle_alpha   90.00
_cell.angle_beta   90.00
_cell.angle_gamma   90.00
#
_symmetry.space_group_name_H-M   'P 1'
#
loop_
_entity.id
_entity.type
_entity.pdbx_description
1 polymer ?
#
loop_
_entity_poly.entity_id
_entity_poly.type
_entity_poly.pdbx_seq_one_letter_code
_entity_poly.pdbx_strand_id
1 'polypeptide(L)'
;MDIKAGIDYCVHSGTYIGGITLPKHEGVATKALVILVGGITTRWKQIVSYYFTGDSMNGAVLADVLKEVFKKISAIGLKVHSVTSNMGSANQVMWKTFGRKCETKNYVLNPVNGENFTF
;
A
#
# COMPACT_ATOMS: atom_id res chain seq x y z
N MET A 1 5.35 0.77 -10.15
CA MET A 1 5.33 1.13 -11.58
C MET A 1 6.34 2.25 -11.77
N ASP A 2 7.26 2.15 -12.72
CA ASP A 2 8.25 3.21 -12.95
C ASP A 2 7.62 4.37 -13.73
N ILE A 3 7.94 5.59 -13.34
CA ILE A 3 7.52 6.83 -13.98
C ILE A 3 8.75 7.68 -14.26
N LYS A 4 8.69 8.55 -15.27
CA LYS A 4 9.78 9.49 -15.54
C LYS A 4 9.84 10.52 -14.41
N ALA A 5 10.99 10.61 -13.75
CA ALA A 5 11.24 11.64 -12.76
C ALA A 5 11.17 13.03 -13.42
N GLY A 6 10.43 13.93 -12.78
CA GLY A 6 10.22 15.29 -13.27
C GLY A 6 9.35 16.07 -12.31
N ILE A 7 9.53 17.39 -12.30
CA ILE A 7 8.67 18.32 -11.57
C ILE A 7 7.95 19.15 -12.63
N ASP A 8 6.63 19.09 -12.63
CA ASP A 8 5.79 19.84 -13.54
C ASP A 8 4.87 20.78 -12.73
N TYR A 9 4.67 21.99 -13.22
CA TYR A 9 3.74 22.93 -12.60
C TYR A 9 2.33 22.72 -13.14
N CYS A 10 1.39 22.39 -12.25
CA CYS A 10 -0.01 22.26 -12.61
C CYS A 10 -0.74 23.60 -12.42
N VAL A 11 -1.14 24.20 -13.55
CA VAL A 11 -1.84 25.49 -13.57
C VAL A 11 -3.18 25.44 -12.84
N HIS A 12 -3.89 24.30 -12.91
CA HIS A 12 -5.20 24.16 -12.28
C HIS A 12 -5.13 24.11 -10.75
N SER A 13 -4.20 23.34 -10.19
CA SER A 13 -4.03 23.23 -8.74
C SER A 13 -3.15 24.34 -8.16
N GLY A 14 -2.45 25.11 -9.01
CA GLY A 14 -1.50 26.13 -8.58
C GLY A 14 -0.29 25.55 -7.83
N THR A 15 0.04 24.28 -8.08
CA THR A 15 1.05 23.54 -7.32
C THR A 15 2.01 22.79 -8.23
N TYR A 16 3.22 22.58 -7.74
CA TYR A 16 4.18 21.68 -8.36
C TYR A 16 3.80 20.22 -8.08
N ILE A 17 3.78 19.40 -9.13
CA ILE A 17 3.53 17.96 -9.12
C ILE A 17 4.83 17.24 -9.47
N GLY A 18 4.99 16.00 -8.99
CA GLY A 18 6.17 15.17 -9.24
C GLY A 18 6.98 14.88 -7.98
N GLY A 19 6.57 15.42 -6.83
CA GLY A 19 7.10 15.05 -5.53
C GLY A 19 6.58 13.70 -5.04
N ILE A 20 7.35 13.09 -4.14
CA ILE A 20 6.93 11.89 -3.39
C ILE A 20 5.75 12.23 -2.48
N THR A 21 4.70 11.40 -2.48
CA THR A 21 3.51 11.59 -1.65
C THR A 21 3.37 10.54 -0.55
N LEU A 22 4.22 9.51 -0.55
CA LEU A 22 4.26 8.55 0.53
C LEU A 22 4.71 9.22 1.84
N PRO A 23 4.01 9.04 2.98
CA PRO A 23 4.37 9.68 4.24
C PRO A 23 5.82 9.39 4.66
N LYS A 24 6.47 10.35 5.32
CA LYS A 24 7.87 10.22 5.81
C LYS A 24 8.93 10.00 4.70
N HIS A 25 8.61 10.37 3.47
CA HIS A 25 9.55 10.35 2.34
C HIS A 25 9.48 11.69 1.61
N GLU A 26 10.62 12.14 1.09
CA GLU A 26 10.76 13.42 0.38
C GLU A 26 11.65 13.23 -0.86
N GLY A 27 11.46 14.08 -1.87
CA GLY A 27 12.22 14.04 -3.12
C GLY A 27 11.33 13.95 -4.36
N VAL A 28 11.97 13.75 -5.51
CA VAL A 28 11.29 13.57 -6.80
C VAL A 28 10.83 12.12 -6.93
N ALA A 29 9.58 11.94 -7.35
CA ALA A 29 9.01 10.62 -7.54
C ALA A 29 9.58 9.94 -8.79
N THR A 30 10.01 8.69 -8.63
CA THR A 30 10.47 7.82 -9.71
C THR A 30 9.51 6.66 -9.95
N LYS A 31 8.61 6.39 -8.99
CA LYS A 31 7.72 5.25 -8.99
C LYS A 31 6.31 5.65 -8.53
N ALA A 32 5.33 4.92 -9.02
CA ALA A 32 3.94 4.96 -8.56
C ALA A 32 3.59 3.64 -7.85
N LEU A 33 3.05 3.77 -6.64
CA LEU A 33 2.45 2.73 -5.83
C LEU A 33 0.93 2.85 -5.90
N VAL A 34 0.27 1.76 -6.27
CA VAL A 34 -1.19 1.68 -6.38
C VAL A 34 -1.68 0.55 -5.50
N ILE A 35 -2.66 0.85 -4.64
CA ILE A 35 -3.35 -0.13 -3.81
C ILE A 35 -4.73 -0.36 -4.41
N LEU A 36 -4.98 -1.60 -4.79
CA LEU A 36 -6.22 -2.04 -5.41
C LEU A 36 -6.92 -3.06 -4.51
N VAL A 37 -8.23 -2.91 -4.39
CA VAL A 37 -9.10 -3.88 -3.74
C VAL A 37 -9.88 -4.62 -4.81
N GLY A 38 -9.95 -5.94 -4.68
CA GLY A 38 -10.71 -6.80 -5.58
C GLY A 38 -11.70 -7.67 -4.83
N GLY A 39 -12.86 -7.90 -5.43
CA GLY A 39 -13.84 -8.86 -4.93
C GLY A 39 -13.38 -10.30 -5.16
N ILE A 40 -13.51 -11.13 -4.12
CA ILE A 40 -13.17 -12.56 -4.18
C ILE A 40 -14.36 -13.38 -4.71
N THR A 41 -15.56 -13.11 -4.19
CA THR A 41 -16.79 -13.83 -4.55
C THR A 41 -17.44 -13.29 -5.82
N THR A 42 -17.32 -11.99 -6.05
CA THR A 42 -17.86 -11.30 -7.22
C THR A 42 -16.75 -10.53 -7.93
N ARG A 43 -16.80 -10.50 -9.25
CA ARG A 43 -15.73 -9.92 -10.08
C ARG A 43 -15.84 -8.40 -10.13
N TRP A 44 -15.17 -7.72 -9.21
CA TRP A 44 -14.98 -6.27 -9.24
C TRP A 44 -13.58 -5.90 -8.77
N LYS A 45 -13.11 -4.72 -9.18
CA LYS A 45 -11.83 -4.16 -8.76
C LYS A 45 -11.94 -2.64 -8.65
N GLN A 46 -11.36 -2.06 -7.61
CA GLN A 46 -11.33 -0.62 -7.41
C GLN A 46 -9.97 -0.19 -6.85
N ILE A 47 -9.44 0.90 -7.40
CA ILE A 47 -8.25 1.55 -6.87
C ILE A 47 -8.70 2.37 -5.64
N VAL A 48 -8.12 2.08 -4.48
CA VAL A 48 -8.49 2.75 -3.22
C VAL A 48 -7.46 3.77 -2.77
N SER A 49 -6.20 3.63 -3.21
CA SER A 49 -5.14 4.56 -2.85
C SER A 49 -4.05 4.58 -3.91
N TYR A 50 -3.46 5.76 -4.12
CA TYR A 50 -2.29 5.97 -4.96
C TYR A 50 -1.26 6.79 -4.19
N TYR A 51 0.00 6.43 -4.34
CA TYR A 51 1.13 7.18 -3.79
C TYR A 51 2.26 7.24 -4.81
N PHE A 52 2.92 8.38 -4.87
CA PHE A 52 4.17 8.55 -5.57
C PHE A 52 5.32 8.23 -4.62
N THR A 53 6.29 7.44 -5.08
CA THR A 53 7.43 6.96 -4.29
C THR A 53 8.73 7.24 -5.03
N GLY A 54 9.83 7.29 -4.29
CA GLY A 54 11.17 7.27 -4.86
C GLY A 54 11.64 5.84 -5.14
N ASP A 55 12.95 5.71 -5.40
CA ASP A 55 13.58 4.41 -5.66
C ASP A 55 13.63 3.52 -4.42
N SER A 56 13.73 4.13 -3.24
CA SER A 56 13.65 3.45 -1.96
C SER A 56 12.32 3.76 -1.26
N MET A 57 11.82 2.76 -0.54
CA MET A 57 10.59 2.84 0.23
C MET A 57 10.79 2.17 1.58
N ASN A 58 10.40 2.83 2.66
CA ASN A 58 10.36 2.22 3.98
C ASN A 58 9.13 1.31 4.12
N GLY A 59 9.36 0.00 4.18
CA GLY A 59 8.30 -1.01 4.32
C GLY A 59 7.44 -0.88 5.58
N ALA A 60 7.97 -0.31 6.67
CA ALA A 60 7.20 -0.07 7.89
C ALA A 60 6.09 0.98 7.67
N VAL A 61 6.40 2.02 6.88
CA VAL A 61 5.41 3.04 6.51
C VAL A 61 4.31 2.44 5.65
N LEU A 62 4.66 1.54 4.73
CA LEU A 62 3.67 0.84 3.92
C LEU A 62 2.73 -0.02 4.77
N ALA A 63 3.25 -0.67 5.82
CA ALA A 63 2.42 -1.41 6.75
C ALA A 63 1.40 -0.49 7.45
N ASP A 64 1.80 0.71 7.86
CA ASP A 64 0.90 1.68 8.49
C ASP A 64 -0.16 2.21 7.49
N VAL A 65 0.24 2.49 6.24
CA VAL A 65 -0.70 2.84 5.16
C VAL A 65 -1.72 1.72 4.94
N LEU A 66 -1.30 0.46 4.92
CA LEU A 66 -2.22 -0.67 4.76
C LEU A 66 -3.16 -0.84 5.95
N LYS A 67 -2.69 -0.62 7.19
CA LYS A 67 -3.58 -0.63 8.37
C LYS A 67 -4.67 0.44 8.25
N GLU A 68 -4.33 1.63 7.78
CA GLU A 68 -5.32 2.69 7.53
C GLU A 68 -6.31 2.32 6.42
N VAL A 69 -5.82 1.70 5.34
CA VAL A 69 -6.69 1.17 4.27
C VAL A 69 -7.63 0.10 4.83
N PHE A 70 -7.15 -0.83 5.67
CA PHE A 70 -7.99 -1.86 6.27
C PHE A 70 -9.06 -1.28 7.18
N LYS A 71 -8.74 -0.26 7.99
CA LYS A 71 -9.72 0.46 8.80
C LYS A 71 -10.83 1.06 7.92
N LYS A 72 -10.46 1.72 6.82
CA LYS A 72 -11.43 2.33 5.88
C LYS A 72 -12.29 1.28 5.18
N ILE A 73 -11.69 0.18 4.73
CA ILE A 73 -12.42 -0.94 4.10
C ILE A 73 -13.39 -1.57 5.08
N SER A 74 -12.95 -1.80 6.33
CA SER A 74 -13.80 -2.36 7.38
C SER A 74 -14.94 -1.42 7.76
N ALA A 75 -14.73 -0.10 7.75
CA ALA A 75 -15.77 0.89 8.01
C ALA A 75 -16.87 0.90 6.93
N ILE A 76 -16.54 0.51 5.69
CA ILE A 76 -17.50 0.34 4.58
C ILE A 76 -18.28 -0.99 4.72
N GLY A 77 -17.86 -1.89 5.60
CA GLY A 77 -18.47 -3.21 5.81
C GLY A 77 -17.84 -4.32 4.96
N LEU A 78 -16.71 -4.06 4.31
CA LEU A 78 -15.97 -5.08 3.56
C LEU A 78 -14.95 -5.78 4.46
N LYS A 79 -14.84 -7.10 4.31
CA LYS A 79 -13.86 -7.93 5.04
C LYS A 79 -12.65 -8.22 4.16
N VAL A 80 -11.48 -7.78 4.59
CA VAL A 80 -10.21 -8.08 3.93
C VAL A 80 -9.82 -9.52 4.29
N HIS A 81 -9.72 -10.39 3.28
CA HIS A 81 -9.39 -11.81 3.48
C HIS A 81 -7.95 -12.15 3.10
N SER A 82 -7.39 -11.47 2.09
CA SER A 82 -6.01 -11.67 1.68
C SER A 82 -5.38 -10.39 1.11
N VAL A 83 -4.05 -10.34 1.13
CA VAL A 83 -3.26 -9.21 0.63
C VAL A 83 -2.13 -9.73 -0.25
N THR A 84 -2.20 -9.47 -1.56
CA THR A 84 -1.19 -9.92 -2.50
C THR A 84 -0.19 -8.80 -2.80
N SER A 85 1.11 -9.11 -2.68
CA SER A 85 2.20 -8.18 -2.98
C SER A 85 3.38 -8.90 -3.65
N ASN A 86 4.20 -8.19 -4.42
CA ASN A 86 5.43 -8.77 -5.00
C ASN A 86 6.53 -8.97 -3.94
N MET A 87 7.65 -9.59 -4.34
CA MET A 87 8.78 -9.90 -3.44
C MET A 87 9.79 -8.75 -3.26
N GLY A 88 9.43 -7.49 -3.57
CA GLY A 88 10.33 -6.35 -3.38
C GLY A 88 10.78 -6.21 -1.92
N SER A 89 12.01 -5.75 -1.70
CA SER A 89 12.62 -5.62 -0.36
C SER A 89 11.73 -4.86 0.62
N ALA A 90 11.07 -3.81 0.15
CA ALA A 90 10.17 -3.01 0.98
C ALA A 90 8.87 -3.76 1.37
N ASN A 91 8.34 -4.61 0.49
CA ASN A 91 7.21 -5.50 0.82
C ASN A 91 7.63 -6.59 1.81
N GLN A 92 8.85 -7.11 1.69
CA GLN A 92 9.37 -8.07 2.68
C GLN A 92 9.50 -7.45 4.08
N VAL A 93 9.95 -6.19 4.17
CA VAL A 93 9.98 -5.44 5.44
C VAL A 93 8.57 -5.24 5.98
N MET A 94 7.61 -4.86 5.12
CA MET A 94 6.19 -4.75 5.49
C MET A 94 5.64 -6.06 6.06
N TRP A 95 5.94 -7.22 5.45
CA TRP A 95 5.52 -8.53 5.96
C TRP A 95 6.07 -8.79 7.38
N LYS A 96 7.35 -8.46 7.61
CA LYS A 96 7.96 -8.58 8.94
C LYS A 96 7.27 -7.67 9.96
N THR A 97 6.90 -6.45 9.57
CA THR A 97 6.13 -5.51 10.43
C THR A 97 4.74 -6.05 10.78
N PHE A 98 4.11 -6.78 9.86
CA PHE A 98 2.85 -7.49 10.12
C PHE A 98 3.03 -8.78 10.95
N GLY A 99 4.27 -9.14 11.31
CA GLY A 99 4.54 -10.34 12.10
C GLY A 99 4.67 -11.62 11.29
N ARG A 100 4.79 -11.55 9.95
CA ARG A 100 5.10 -12.72 9.13
C ARG A 100 6.53 -13.17 9.42
N LYS A 101 6.67 -14.32 10.06
CA LYS A 101 7.91 -15.11 10.12
C LYS A 101 7.82 -16.18 9.04
N CYS A 102 8.94 -16.58 8.44
CA CYS A 102 9.02 -17.79 7.62
C CYS A 102 8.78 -19.00 8.52
N GLU A 103 7.52 -19.24 8.87
CA GLU A 103 7.03 -20.40 9.60
C GLU A 103 5.82 -20.94 8.81
N THR A 104 5.45 -22.21 9.01
CA THR A 104 4.38 -22.92 8.30
C THR A 104 2.98 -22.26 8.43
N LYS A 105 2.86 -21.18 9.21
CA LYS A 105 1.65 -20.38 9.40
C LYS A 105 1.66 -19.18 8.45
N ASN A 106 0.95 -19.28 7.33
CA ASN A 106 0.82 -18.24 6.31
C ASN A 106 -0.31 -17.22 6.59
N TYR A 107 -0.56 -16.89 7.85
CA TYR A 107 -1.62 -15.94 8.23
C TYR A 107 -1.12 -14.90 9.23
N VAL A 108 -1.72 -13.71 9.16
CA VAL A 108 -1.52 -12.61 10.09
C VAL A 108 -2.88 -12.24 10.70
N LEU A 109 -2.87 -11.72 11.93
CA LEU A 109 -4.07 -11.22 12.59
C LEU A 109 -4.49 -9.88 11.98
N ASN A 110 -5.73 -9.80 11.52
CA ASN A 110 -6.32 -8.56 11.04
C ASN A 110 -6.32 -7.53 12.18
N PRO A 111 -5.71 -6.34 11.96
CA PRO A 111 -5.55 -5.33 13.01
C PRO A 111 -6.88 -4.72 13.47
N VAL A 112 -7.99 -4.96 12.77
CA VAL A 112 -9.31 -4.41 13.10
C VAL A 112 -10.19 -5.42 13.85
N ASN A 113 -10.23 -6.68 13.42
CA ASN A 113 -11.18 -7.67 13.95
C ASN A 113 -10.51 -8.90 14.59
N GLY A 114 -9.17 -8.99 14.57
CA GLY A 114 -8.43 -10.11 15.14
C GLY A 114 -8.55 -11.43 14.41
N GLU A 115 -9.21 -11.47 13.24
CA GLU A 115 -9.32 -12.69 12.43
C GLU A 115 -8.06 -12.94 11.60
N ASN A 116 -7.77 -14.20 11.29
CA ASN A 116 -6.65 -14.59 10.44
C ASN A 116 -6.90 -14.19 8.98
N PHE A 117 -5.93 -13.52 8.35
CA PHE A 117 -5.90 -13.26 6.90
C PHE A 117 -4.55 -13.66 6.31
N THR A 118 -4.51 -14.03 5.04
CA THR A 118 -3.31 -14.60 4.39
C THR A 118 -2.65 -13.61 3.41
N PHE A 119 -1.32 -13.71 3.25
CA PHE A 119 -0.51 -12.91 2.32
C PHE A 119 0.02 -13.74 1.16
#